data_AF-A0A660PKY5-F1
#
_entry.id   AF-A0A660PKY5-F1
#
_cell.length_a   1.000
_cell.length_b   1.000
_cell.length_c   1.000
_cell.angle_alpha   90.00
_cell.angle_beta   90.00
_cell.angle_gamma   90.00
#
_symmetry.space_group_name_H-M   'P 1'
#
loop_
_entity.id
_entity.type
_entity.pdbx_description
1 polymer ?
#
loop_
_entity_poly.entity_id
_entity_poly.type
_entity_poly.pdbx_seq_one_letter_code
_entity_poly.pdbx_strand_id
1 'polypeptide(L)'
;MSLIEHRKGFTLIEMVLVMVILGILATVAMKSLKSFTDQSRFDITTEEMERLARAIIGDERLVSAGVRTDFGYVGDVGALPSNLDALVTNPGGYSTWNGPYIRSDFSENTEDYKRDAWNEPYTYNGGVIITSNGGGNTITKQFASSVNDLTSNTIKGIVRDSDLSPPGDSASSITVTVQYPNGTGSLTISSTSPSASGEFSFSNSIPIGLHRLQAIIDADTISKYVAVYPGKTIYTELRFAGDLW
;
A
#
# COMPACT_ATOMS: atom_id res chain seq x y z
N MET A 1 23.98 -81.97 -16.06
CA MET A 1 24.75 -81.12 -15.13
C MET A 1 24.18 -79.71 -15.22
N SER A 2 23.23 -79.36 -14.34
CA SER A 2 22.76 -77.98 -14.16
C SER A 2 22.89 -77.69 -12.67
N LEU A 3 23.78 -76.77 -12.34
CA LEU A 3 24.02 -76.35 -10.96
C LEU A 3 22.73 -75.68 -10.46
N ILE A 4 22.08 -76.31 -9.48
CA ILE A 4 20.95 -75.70 -8.78
C ILE A 4 21.55 -74.61 -7.88
N GLU A 5 21.42 -73.36 -8.31
CA GLU A 5 21.73 -72.21 -7.45
C GLU A 5 20.85 -72.28 -6.21
N HIS A 6 21.48 -72.43 -5.05
CA HIS A 6 20.80 -72.30 -3.77
C HIS A 6 20.39 -70.84 -3.59
N ARG A 7 19.11 -70.54 -3.84
CA ARG A 7 18.50 -69.27 -3.44
C ARG A 7 18.52 -69.20 -1.91
N LYS A 8 19.46 -68.44 -1.35
CA LYS A 8 19.46 -68.09 0.07
C LYS A 8 18.18 -67.30 0.34
N GLY A 9 17.29 -67.86 1.14
CA GLY A 9 16.08 -67.17 1.59
C GLY A 9 16.43 -66.07 2.59
N PHE A 10 15.70 -64.95 2.55
CA PHE A 10 15.84 -63.87 3.52
C PHE A 10 15.59 -64.38 4.94
N THR A 11 16.45 -63.97 5.86
CA THR A 11 16.26 -64.31 7.28
C THR A 11 15.22 -63.40 7.92
N LEU A 12 14.52 -63.88 8.95
CA LEU A 12 13.56 -63.05 9.70
C LEU A 12 14.23 -61.78 10.25
N ILE A 13 15.48 -61.89 10.71
CA ILE A 13 16.22 -60.74 11.25
C ILE A 13 16.49 -59.68 10.18
N GLU A 14 16.69 -60.08 8.92
CA GLU A 14 16.97 -59.18 7.79
C GLU A 14 15.72 -58.40 7.38
N MET A 15 14.54 -59.03 7.42
CA MET A 15 13.27 -58.32 7.22
C MET A 15 12.94 -57.37 8.37
N VAL A 16 13.22 -57.76 9.62
CA VAL A 16 13.07 -56.86 10.78
C VAL A 16 14.00 -55.65 10.66
N LEU A 17 15.25 -55.85 10.26
CA LEU A 17 16.22 -54.77 10.05
C LEU A 17 15.73 -53.79 8.97
N VAL A 18 15.21 -54.29 7.84
CA VAL A 18 14.68 -53.46 6.75
C VAL A 18 13.49 -52.63 7.23
N MET A 19 12.55 -53.23 7.97
CA MET A 19 11.40 -52.51 8.52
C MET A 19 11.82 -51.40 9.50
N VAL A 20 12.83 -51.64 10.34
CA VAL A 20 13.38 -50.63 11.24
C VAL A 20 13.99 -49.46 10.45
N ILE A 21 14.81 -49.75 9.44
CA ILE A 21 15.41 -48.71 8.59
C ILE A 21 14.34 -47.91 7.85
N LEU A 22 13.32 -48.57 7.29
CA LEU A 22 12.20 -47.91 6.61
C LEU A 22 11.39 -47.03 7.57
N GLY A 23 11.15 -47.47 8.81
CA GLY A 23 10.47 -46.68 9.82
C GLY A 23 11.23 -45.40 10.20
N ILE A 24 12.57 -45.50 10.33
CA ILE A 24 13.43 -44.34 10.58
C ILE A 24 13.40 -43.37 9.39
N LEU A 25 13.58 -43.89 8.16
CA LEU A 25 13.58 -43.08 6.94
C LEU A 25 12.23 -42.38 6.72
N ALA A 26 11.11 -43.07 6.95
CA ALA A 26 9.77 -42.49 6.83
C ALA A 26 9.57 -41.32 7.80
N THR A 27 10.04 -41.45 9.05
CA THR A 27 9.94 -40.39 10.06
C THR A 27 10.75 -39.16 9.66
N VAL A 28 11.99 -39.34 9.16
CA VAL A 28 12.84 -38.23 8.69
C VAL A 28 12.23 -37.57 7.45
N ALA A 29 11.72 -38.36 6.49
CA ALA A 29 11.08 -37.85 5.29
C ALA A 29 9.84 -37.00 5.60
N MET A 30 8.97 -37.44 6.51
CA MET A 30 7.81 -36.66 6.96
C MET A 30 8.21 -35.34 7.60
N LYS A 31 9.26 -35.34 8.44
CA LYS A 31 9.77 -34.12 9.08
C LYS A 31 10.34 -33.13 8.05
N SER A 32 11.04 -33.64 7.03
CA SER A 32 11.59 -32.85 5.93
C SER A 32 10.48 -32.20 5.08
N LEU A 33 9.49 -32.98 4.63
CA LEU A 33 8.36 -32.48 3.84
C LEU A 33 7.58 -31.37 4.56
N LYS A 34 7.35 -31.53 5.88
CA LYS A 34 6.70 -30.49 6.68
C LYS A 34 7.50 -29.18 6.67
N SER A 35 8.82 -29.22 6.86
CA SER A 35 9.66 -28.02 6.87
C SER A 35 9.70 -27.28 5.53
N PHE A 36 9.72 -28.01 4.41
CA PHE A 36 9.65 -27.38 3.08
C PHE A 36 8.29 -26.70 2.84
N THR A 37 7.21 -27.32 3.31
CA THR A 37 5.85 -26.76 3.18
C THR A 37 5.70 -25.49 4.03
N ASP A 38 6.23 -25.48 5.25
CA ASP A 38 6.15 -24.32 6.14
C ASP A 38 6.94 -23.11 5.61
N GLN A 39 8.13 -23.32 5.02
CA GLN A 39 8.89 -22.24 4.39
C GLN A 39 8.15 -21.68 3.16
N SER A 40 7.62 -22.56 2.30
CA SER A 40 6.85 -22.12 1.13
C SER A 40 5.63 -21.29 1.53
N ARG A 41 4.92 -21.69 2.59
CA ARG A 41 3.77 -20.94 3.10
C ARG A 41 4.19 -19.59 3.68
N PHE A 42 5.32 -19.52 4.38
CA PHE A 42 5.89 -18.27 4.87
C PHE A 42 6.20 -17.29 3.72
N ASP A 43 6.83 -17.79 2.66
CA ASP A 43 7.18 -16.96 1.49
C ASP A 43 5.92 -16.44 0.78
N ILE A 44 4.92 -17.30 0.56
CA ILE A 44 3.62 -16.93 -0.03
C ILE A 44 2.92 -15.88 0.83
N THR A 45 2.79 -16.12 2.14
CA THR A 45 2.13 -15.21 3.09
C THR A 45 2.80 -13.84 3.10
N THR A 46 4.14 -13.82 3.05
CA THR A 46 4.90 -12.56 2.98
C THR A 46 4.61 -11.81 1.69
N GLU A 47 4.59 -12.51 0.55
CA GLU A 47 4.26 -11.91 -0.74
C GLU A 47 2.81 -11.36 -0.79
N GLU A 48 1.86 -12.10 -0.23
CA GLU A 48 0.47 -11.67 -0.10
C GLU A 48 0.34 -10.40 0.76
N MET A 49 0.99 -10.36 1.92
CA MET A 49 1.01 -9.15 2.76
C MET A 49 1.65 -7.95 2.05
N GLU A 50 2.67 -8.18 1.21
CA GLU A 50 3.24 -7.13 0.36
C GLU A 50 2.25 -6.63 -0.70
N ARG A 51 1.45 -7.53 -1.28
CA ARG A 51 0.38 -7.16 -2.22
C ARG A 51 -0.72 -6.36 -1.51
N LEU A 52 -1.14 -6.79 -0.32
CA LEU A 52 -2.11 -6.06 0.51
C LEU A 52 -1.59 -4.66 0.87
N ALA A 53 -0.33 -4.55 1.29
CA ALA A 53 0.30 -3.27 1.56
C ALA A 53 0.26 -2.35 0.33
N ARG A 54 0.66 -2.85 -0.85
CA ARG A 54 0.56 -2.08 -2.10
C ARG A 54 -0.86 -1.70 -2.47
N ALA A 55 -1.87 -2.53 -2.20
CA ALA A 55 -3.26 -2.15 -2.44
C ALA A 55 -3.71 -1.00 -1.52
N ILE A 56 -3.21 -0.96 -0.28
CA ILE A 56 -3.54 0.10 0.68
C ILE A 56 -2.84 1.42 0.33
N ILE A 57 -1.52 1.39 0.12
CA ILE A 57 -0.70 2.61 -0.02
C ILE A 57 -0.23 2.90 -1.45
N GLY A 58 -0.53 2.04 -2.42
CA GLY A 58 -0.10 2.09 -3.82
C GLY A 58 1.29 1.47 -4.07
N ASP A 59 1.64 1.31 -5.34
CA ASP A 59 2.97 0.91 -5.80
C ASP A 59 3.85 2.15 -6.10
N GLU A 60 4.94 2.29 -5.36
CA GLU A 60 5.91 3.38 -5.53
C GLU A 60 6.64 3.31 -6.89
N ARG A 61 6.65 2.16 -7.54
CA ARG A 61 7.31 1.95 -8.85
C ARG A 61 6.50 2.52 -10.01
N LEU A 62 5.21 2.78 -9.81
CA LEU A 62 4.35 3.33 -10.85
C LEU A 62 4.52 4.85 -10.91
N VAL A 63 5.34 5.27 -11.85
CA VAL A 63 5.77 6.66 -12.05
C VAL A 63 5.48 7.07 -13.49
N SER A 64 4.85 8.23 -13.67
CA SER A 64 4.66 8.87 -14.98
C SER A 64 5.25 10.27 -14.93
N ALA A 65 6.06 10.63 -15.94
CA ALA A 65 6.77 11.91 -16.01
C ALA A 65 7.58 12.25 -14.73
N GLY A 66 8.17 11.25 -14.07
CA GLY A 66 8.95 11.43 -12.85
C GLY A 66 8.12 11.61 -11.57
N VAL A 67 6.79 11.51 -11.65
CA VAL A 67 5.87 11.62 -10.52
C VAL A 67 5.15 10.30 -10.28
N ARG A 68 5.08 9.86 -9.03
CA ARG A 68 4.30 8.68 -8.64
C ARG A 68 2.82 8.88 -8.95
N THR A 69 2.19 7.88 -9.57
CA THR A 69 0.77 7.96 -9.99
C THR A 69 -0.16 7.04 -9.24
N ASP A 70 0.37 6.03 -8.53
CA ASP A 70 -0.43 5.09 -7.75
C ASP A 70 -0.20 5.27 -6.25
N PHE A 71 -1.28 5.58 -5.52
CA PHE A 71 -1.28 5.78 -4.07
C PHE A 71 -2.28 4.84 -3.36
N GLY A 72 -2.83 3.86 -4.07
CA GLY A 72 -3.76 2.87 -3.53
C GLY A 72 -5.01 3.48 -2.87
N TYR A 73 -5.65 2.68 -2.02
CA TYR A 73 -6.86 3.08 -1.30
C TYR A 73 -6.70 4.40 -0.54
N VAL A 74 -5.56 4.60 0.12
CA VAL A 74 -5.33 5.82 0.92
C VAL A 74 -5.26 7.06 0.03
N GLY A 75 -4.64 6.96 -1.15
CA GLY A 75 -4.57 8.06 -2.11
C GLY A 75 -5.92 8.53 -2.61
N ASP A 76 -6.84 7.59 -2.78
CA ASP A 76 -8.16 7.82 -3.34
C ASP A 76 -9.19 8.22 -2.28
N VAL A 77 -9.14 7.62 -1.08
CA VAL A 77 -10.11 7.87 -0.01
C VAL A 77 -9.62 8.89 1.01
N GLY A 78 -8.31 9.07 1.17
CA GLY A 78 -7.72 9.97 2.16
C GLY A 78 -7.66 9.40 3.58
N ALA A 79 -7.99 8.12 3.74
CA ALA A 79 -7.96 7.40 5.00
C ALA A 79 -7.53 5.95 4.79
N LEU A 80 -7.11 5.28 5.86
CA LEU A 80 -6.86 3.85 5.83
C LEU A 80 -8.18 3.07 5.75
N PRO A 81 -8.20 1.93 5.05
CA PRO A 81 -9.37 1.07 5.05
C PRO A 81 -9.61 0.53 6.45
N SER A 82 -10.88 0.44 6.87
CA SER A 82 -11.24 -0.10 8.19
C SER A 82 -10.99 -1.62 8.29
N ASN A 83 -11.04 -2.31 7.16
CA ASN A 83 -10.81 -3.73 7.00
C ASN A 83 -10.36 -4.04 5.56
N LEU A 84 -9.98 -5.29 5.28
CA LEU A 84 -9.53 -5.66 3.94
C LEU A 84 -10.66 -5.66 2.88
N ASP A 85 -11.94 -5.70 3.28
CA ASP A 85 -13.07 -5.67 2.34
C ASP A 85 -13.14 -4.38 1.52
N ALA A 86 -12.74 -3.27 2.14
CA ALA A 86 -12.68 -1.97 1.48
C ALA A 86 -11.69 -1.93 0.29
N LEU A 87 -10.80 -2.92 0.17
CA LEU A 87 -9.88 -3.05 -0.95
C LEU A 87 -10.53 -3.68 -2.19
N VAL A 88 -11.66 -4.37 -2.03
CA VAL A 88 -12.37 -5.08 -3.11
C VAL A 88 -13.74 -4.46 -3.38
N THR A 89 -14.47 -4.08 -2.32
CA THR A 89 -15.80 -3.50 -2.41
C THR A 89 -15.79 -2.06 -1.93
N ASN A 90 -16.46 -1.17 -2.67
CA ASN A 90 -16.60 0.22 -2.28
C ASN A 90 -17.29 0.34 -0.91
N PRO A 91 -16.60 0.83 0.14
CA PRO A 91 -17.17 0.92 1.47
C PRO A 91 -18.14 2.09 1.53
N GLY A 92 -19.44 1.82 1.60
CA GLY A 92 -20.43 2.87 1.84
C GLY A 92 -20.66 3.85 0.69
N GLY A 93 -20.32 3.48 -0.56
CA GLY A 93 -20.64 4.27 -1.76
C GLY A 93 -19.78 5.53 -1.93
N TYR A 94 -18.52 5.45 -1.50
CA TYR A 94 -17.53 6.51 -1.62
C TYR A 94 -17.33 6.91 -3.09
N SER A 95 -17.51 8.20 -3.37
CA SER A 95 -17.36 8.77 -4.72
C SER A 95 -15.91 8.80 -5.20
N THR A 96 -14.96 8.86 -4.26
CA THR A 96 -13.53 8.93 -4.57
C THR A 96 -12.87 7.55 -4.64
N TRP A 97 -13.55 6.48 -4.23
CA TRP A 97 -13.02 5.12 -4.28
C TRP A 97 -12.86 4.68 -5.74
N ASN A 98 -11.66 4.22 -6.11
CA ASN A 98 -11.29 3.85 -7.47
C ASN A 98 -10.75 2.41 -7.55
N GLY A 99 -11.20 1.56 -6.62
CA GLY A 99 -10.89 0.14 -6.63
C GLY A 99 -11.69 -0.64 -7.69
N PRO A 100 -11.67 -1.97 -7.63
CA PRO A 100 -10.97 -2.80 -6.64
C PRO A 100 -9.44 -2.67 -6.75
N TYR A 101 -8.76 -2.56 -5.61
CA TYR A 101 -7.31 -2.39 -5.50
C TYR A 101 -6.57 -3.73 -5.49
N ILE A 102 -7.27 -4.80 -5.13
CA ILE A 102 -6.79 -6.17 -5.25
C ILE A 102 -7.61 -6.81 -6.36
N ARG A 103 -6.92 -7.47 -7.29
CA ARG A 103 -7.59 -8.36 -8.22
C ARG A 103 -7.95 -9.61 -7.43
N SER A 104 -9.23 -9.85 -7.17
CA SER A 104 -9.69 -11.19 -6.84
C SER A 104 -9.58 -12.01 -8.13
N ASP A 105 -8.43 -12.63 -8.32
CA ASP A 105 -8.27 -13.63 -9.33
C ASP A 105 -9.18 -14.83 -8.95
N PHE A 106 -10.25 -14.96 -9.74
CA PHE A 106 -11.09 -16.14 -9.89
C PHE A 106 -12.28 -16.31 -8.93
N SER A 107 -13.39 -16.65 -9.58
CA SER A 107 -14.73 -16.99 -9.13
C SER A 107 -14.83 -18.22 -8.22
N GLU A 108 -13.76 -18.61 -7.52
CA GLU A 108 -13.75 -19.82 -6.68
C GLU A 108 -13.70 -19.52 -5.18
N ASN A 109 -13.08 -18.40 -4.75
CA ASN A 109 -13.01 -18.07 -3.33
C ASN A 109 -12.99 -16.55 -3.09
N THR A 110 -14.15 -15.96 -2.79
CA THR A 110 -14.32 -14.50 -2.61
C THR A 110 -13.60 -13.94 -1.38
N GLU A 111 -13.01 -14.79 -0.53
CA GLU A 111 -12.42 -14.43 0.75
C GLU A 111 -10.91 -14.70 0.81
N ASP A 112 -10.29 -15.12 -0.30
CA ASP A 112 -8.90 -15.60 -0.32
C ASP A 112 -7.90 -14.52 0.15
N TYR A 113 -8.12 -13.27 -0.26
CA TYR A 113 -7.28 -12.12 0.15
C TYR A 113 -7.29 -11.84 1.66
N LYS A 114 -8.16 -12.50 2.44
CA LYS A 114 -8.22 -12.35 3.90
C LYS A 114 -7.48 -13.45 4.63
N ARG A 115 -6.97 -14.47 3.95
CA ARG A 115 -6.36 -15.65 4.57
C ARG A 115 -4.92 -15.79 4.14
N ASP A 116 -4.11 -16.32 5.04
CA ASP A 116 -2.73 -16.67 4.77
C ASP A 116 -2.60 -18.06 4.14
N ALA A 117 -1.37 -18.47 3.82
CA ALA A 117 -1.09 -19.77 3.21
C ALA A 117 -1.35 -20.99 4.12
N TRP A 118 -1.68 -20.78 5.40
CA TRP A 118 -2.18 -21.80 6.33
C TRP A 118 -3.70 -21.79 6.44
N ASN A 119 -4.39 -20.96 5.65
CA ASN A 119 -5.84 -20.75 5.64
C ASN A 119 -6.37 -20.05 6.92
N GLU A 120 -5.47 -19.44 7.70
CA GLU A 120 -5.83 -18.63 8.86
C GLU A 120 -6.06 -17.17 8.45
N PRO A 121 -7.03 -16.46 9.05
CA PRO A 121 -7.32 -15.09 8.66
C PRO A 121 -6.20 -14.13 9.06
N TYR A 122 -5.88 -13.18 8.19
CA TYR A 122 -5.08 -12.02 8.53
C TYR A 122 -5.80 -11.16 9.58
N THR A 123 -5.04 -10.64 10.54
CA THR A 123 -5.52 -9.63 11.48
C THR A 123 -5.21 -8.25 10.91
N TYR A 124 -6.27 -7.51 10.55
CA TYR A 124 -6.19 -6.11 10.13
C TYR A 124 -7.47 -5.37 10.56
N ASN A 125 -7.32 -4.37 11.43
CA ASN A 125 -8.43 -3.58 11.98
C ASN A 125 -8.21 -2.07 11.73
N GLY A 126 -7.68 -1.75 10.54
CA GLY A 126 -7.14 -0.43 10.23
C GLY A 126 -5.74 -0.21 10.80
N GLY A 127 -5.18 0.97 10.54
CA GLY A 127 -3.79 1.28 10.89
C GLY A 127 -2.80 0.81 9.83
N VAL A 128 -1.52 0.70 10.22
CA VAL A 128 -0.38 0.51 9.30
C VAL A 128 0.25 -0.88 9.36
N ILE A 129 -0.42 -1.83 10.02
CA ILE A 129 0.11 -3.17 10.32
C ILE A 129 -0.91 -4.24 9.90
N ILE A 130 -0.43 -5.24 9.16
CA ILE A 130 -1.13 -6.49 8.86
C ILE A 130 -0.37 -7.61 9.56
N THR A 131 -1.11 -8.57 10.15
CA THR A 131 -0.51 -9.68 10.91
C THR A 131 -1.07 -11.03 10.46
N SER A 132 -0.21 -12.04 10.28
CA SER A 132 -0.57 -13.46 10.12
C SER A 132 -0.10 -14.27 11.34
N ASN A 133 -0.89 -15.28 11.72
CA ASN A 133 -0.61 -16.15 12.87
C ASN A 133 -0.59 -17.65 12.51
N GLY A 134 -0.75 -18.04 11.24
CA GLY A 134 -0.95 -19.44 10.85
C GLY A 134 0.28 -20.36 10.96
N GLY A 135 1.50 -19.81 10.91
CA GLY A 135 2.75 -20.58 10.90
C GLY A 135 3.34 -20.93 12.27
N GLY A 136 2.61 -20.70 13.37
CA GLY A 136 3.10 -20.86 14.75
C GLY A 136 4.00 -19.72 15.23
N ASN A 137 4.62 -18.97 14.30
CA ASN A 137 5.23 -17.67 14.54
C ASN A 137 4.38 -16.58 13.90
N THR A 138 4.25 -15.45 14.60
CA THR A 138 3.56 -14.28 14.05
C THR A 138 4.41 -13.59 13.00
N ILE A 139 3.82 -13.35 11.83
CA ILE A 139 4.42 -12.56 10.76
C ILE A 139 3.73 -11.20 10.72
N THR A 140 4.51 -10.13 10.74
CA THR A 140 4.00 -8.76 10.79
C THR A 140 4.49 -7.98 9.58
N LYS A 141 3.57 -7.35 8.86
CA LYS A 141 3.86 -6.41 7.79
C LYS A 141 3.45 -5.01 8.21
N GLN A 142 4.43 -4.18 8.56
CA GLN A 142 4.25 -2.74 8.71
C GLN A 142 4.56 -2.04 7.38
N PHE A 143 3.62 -1.27 6.86
CA PHE A 143 3.74 -0.63 5.54
C PHE A 143 3.90 0.90 5.59
N ALA A 144 3.79 1.51 6.77
CA ALA A 144 4.14 2.90 7.02
C ALA A 144 4.59 3.09 8.48
N SER A 145 5.36 4.14 8.76
CA SER A 145 5.85 4.41 10.13
C SER A 145 4.70 4.79 11.07
N SER A 146 3.70 5.51 10.56
CA SER A 146 2.53 5.96 11.32
C SER A 146 1.33 6.18 10.40
N VAL A 147 0.12 6.27 10.99
CA VAL A 147 -1.09 6.69 10.27
C VAL A 147 -0.92 8.12 9.73
N ASN A 148 -0.31 9.00 10.52
CA ASN A 148 -0.09 10.40 10.14
C ASN A 148 0.80 10.57 8.92
N ASP A 149 1.78 9.67 8.72
CA ASP A 149 2.61 9.68 7.52
C ASP A 149 1.72 9.52 6.26
N LEU A 150 0.61 8.79 6.39
CA LEU A 150 -0.31 8.52 5.29
C LEU A 150 -1.42 9.56 5.16
N THR A 151 -1.87 10.17 6.26
CA THR A 151 -3.07 11.03 6.27
C THR A 151 -2.80 12.51 6.54
N SER A 152 -1.63 12.87 7.06
CA SER A 152 -1.39 14.16 7.71
C SER A 152 -0.06 14.78 7.25
N ASN A 153 0.09 14.97 5.95
CA ASN A 153 1.27 15.56 5.32
C ASN A 153 1.13 17.08 5.11
N THR A 154 2.19 17.69 4.60
CA THR A 154 2.29 19.14 4.41
C THR A 154 2.64 19.50 2.98
N ILE A 155 1.94 20.47 2.41
CA ILE A 155 2.29 21.13 1.15
C ILE A 155 2.70 22.57 1.47
N LYS A 156 3.88 22.97 1.02
CA LYS A 156 4.39 24.33 1.06
C LYS A 156 4.67 24.82 -0.35
N GLY A 157 4.68 26.12 -0.54
CA GLY A 157 5.06 26.65 -1.81
C GLY A 157 5.13 28.15 -1.85
N ILE A 158 5.39 28.64 -3.05
CA ILE A 158 5.42 30.05 -3.37
C ILE A 158 4.53 30.34 -4.59
N VAL A 159 3.86 31.48 -4.56
CA VAL A 159 3.11 32.04 -5.69
C VAL A 159 3.93 33.16 -6.31
N ARG A 160 4.05 33.15 -7.64
CA ARG A 160 4.72 34.17 -8.45
C ARG A 160 3.92 34.46 -9.72
N ASP A 161 4.24 35.54 -10.39
CA ASP A 161 3.67 35.94 -11.69
C ASP A 161 4.61 35.58 -12.86
N SER A 162 4.34 36.16 -14.01
CA SER A 162 5.14 35.94 -15.21
C SER A 162 6.58 36.48 -15.12
N ASP A 163 6.91 37.42 -14.25
CA ASP A 163 8.27 37.98 -14.13
C ASP A 163 9.05 37.45 -12.91
N LEU A 164 8.43 36.54 -12.15
CA LEU A 164 8.92 35.95 -10.91
C LEU A 164 8.84 36.89 -9.71
N SER A 165 8.07 37.97 -9.77
CA SER A 165 7.82 38.84 -8.63
C SER A 165 6.91 38.16 -7.61
N PRO A 166 7.12 38.41 -6.30
CA PRO A 166 6.18 38.00 -5.28
C PRO A 166 4.99 38.98 -5.21
N PRO A 167 3.83 38.54 -4.71
CA PRO A 167 2.58 39.29 -4.78
C PRO A 167 2.51 40.57 -3.94
N GLY A 168 3.39 40.78 -2.96
CA GLY A 168 3.42 42.02 -2.17
C GLY A 168 2.06 42.34 -1.52
N ASP A 169 1.52 43.53 -1.80
CA ASP A 169 0.22 43.97 -1.30
C ASP A 169 -0.97 43.19 -1.91
N SER A 170 -0.79 42.60 -3.09
CA SER A 170 -1.78 41.76 -3.77
C SER A 170 -1.92 40.36 -3.16
N ALA A 171 -1.10 40.00 -2.18
CA ALA A 171 -1.11 38.66 -1.55
C ALA A 171 -2.49 38.29 -0.95
N SER A 172 -3.20 39.27 -0.38
CA SER A 172 -4.52 39.05 0.21
C SER A 172 -5.62 38.80 -0.82
N SER A 173 -5.41 39.22 -2.08
CA SER A 173 -6.32 38.97 -3.20
C SER A 173 -6.15 37.57 -3.80
N ILE A 174 -5.07 36.88 -3.47
CA ILE A 174 -4.78 35.53 -3.96
C ILE A 174 -5.38 34.50 -3.01
N THR A 175 -6.15 33.57 -3.57
CA THR A 175 -6.61 32.37 -2.87
C THR A 175 -5.88 31.16 -3.44
N VAL A 176 -5.08 30.51 -2.60
CA VAL A 176 -4.50 29.19 -2.91
C VAL A 176 -5.42 28.12 -2.34
N THR A 177 -5.80 27.14 -3.16
CA THR A 177 -6.67 26.03 -2.75
C THR A 177 -6.01 24.69 -3.04
N VAL A 178 -6.23 23.71 -2.17
CA VAL A 178 -5.89 22.31 -2.41
C VAL A 178 -7.14 21.46 -2.27
N GLN A 179 -7.41 20.65 -3.30
CA GLN A 179 -8.49 19.68 -3.31
C GLN A 179 -7.94 18.27 -3.12
N TYR A 180 -8.44 17.56 -2.12
CA TYR A 180 -7.99 16.23 -1.71
C TYR A 180 -9.15 15.43 -1.09
N PRO A 181 -9.06 14.10 -1.02
CA PRO A 181 -10.12 13.29 -0.41
C PRO A 181 -10.15 13.44 1.12
N ASN A 182 -11.35 13.47 1.69
CA ASN A 182 -11.61 13.85 3.07
C ASN A 182 -11.57 12.69 4.08
N GLY A 183 -11.23 11.47 3.65
CA GLY A 183 -11.24 10.27 4.49
C GLY A 183 -12.60 9.59 4.61
N THR A 184 -13.67 10.18 4.06
CA THR A 184 -15.05 9.67 4.15
C THR A 184 -15.71 9.48 2.78
N GLY A 185 -14.89 9.38 1.72
CA GLY A 185 -15.35 9.07 0.38
C GLY A 185 -15.81 10.25 -0.46
N SER A 186 -15.44 11.47 -0.08
CA SER A 186 -15.72 12.70 -0.83
C SER A 186 -14.47 13.58 -0.92
N LEU A 187 -14.47 14.54 -1.84
CA LEU A 187 -13.42 15.54 -1.94
C LEU A 187 -13.72 16.71 -1.00
N THR A 188 -12.68 17.27 -0.40
CA THR A 188 -12.73 18.53 0.36
C THR A 188 -11.74 19.52 -0.24
N ILE A 189 -11.94 20.80 0.08
CA ILE A 189 -11.07 21.89 -0.36
C ILE A 189 -10.60 22.64 0.89
N SER A 190 -9.28 22.77 1.04
CA SER A 190 -8.68 23.72 1.96
C SER A 190 -8.20 24.94 1.19
N SER A 191 -8.31 26.12 1.80
CA SER A 191 -7.86 27.39 1.19
C SER A 191 -6.97 28.17 2.15
N THR A 192 -6.03 28.93 1.59
CA THR A 192 -5.19 29.88 2.31
C THR A 192 -4.82 31.05 1.40
N SER A 193 -4.36 32.15 1.97
CA SER A 193 -3.73 33.24 1.21
C SER A 193 -2.21 33.17 1.39
N PRO A 194 -1.42 33.47 0.34
CA PRO A 194 0.02 33.56 0.48
C PRO A 194 0.42 34.76 1.35
N SER A 195 1.66 34.75 1.83
CA SER A 195 2.31 35.94 2.40
C SER A 195 2.63 36.97 1.32
N ALA A 196 3.07 38.17 1.72
CA ALA A 196 3.61 39.17 0.78
C ALA A 196 4.85 38.65 0.00
N SER A 197 5.59 37.68 0.54
CA SER A 197 6.69 36.98 -0.17
C SER A 197 6.20 35.87 -1.10
N GLY A 198 4.89 35.63 -1.17
CA GLY A 198 4.26 34.59 -1.98
C GLY A 198 4.14 33.24 -1.28
N GLU A 199 4.62 33.09 -0.04
CA GLU A 199 4.68 31.79 0.65
C GLU A 199 3.31 31.33 1.14
N PHE A 200 2.98 30.06 0.94
CA PHE A 200 1.78 29.42 1.47
C PHE A 200 2.10 28.05 2.07
N SER A 201 1.23 27.56 2.95
CA SER A 201 1.34 26.23 3.57
C SER A 201 -0.02 25.63 3.88
N PHE A 202 -0.17 24.35 3.60
CA PHE A 202 -1.22 23.47 4.12
C PHE A 202 -0.55 22.42 4.98
N SER A 203 -0.77 22.45 6.29
CA SER A 203 -0.02 21.66 7.26
C SER A 203 -0.88 20.61 7.93
N ASN A 204 -0.34 19.39 8.06
CA ASN A 204 -0.89 18.28 8.84
C ASN A 204 -2.33 17.88 8.50
N SER A 205 -2.77 18.11 7.27
CA SER A 205 -4.16 17.85 6.85
C SER A 205 -4.27 17.12 5.51
N ILE A 206 -3.14 16.90 4.84
CA ILE A 206 -3.13 16.42 3.46
C ILE A 206 -2.77 14.94 3.43
N PRO A 207 -3.66 14.03 2.98
CA PRO A 207 -3.30 12.62 2.83
C PRO A 207 -2.26 12.45 1.72
N ILE A 208 -1.64 11.29 1.64
CA ILE A 208 -0.86 10.92 0.45
C ILE A 208 -1.78 10.87 -0.77
N GLY A 209 -1.23 11.04 -1.96
CA GLY A 209 -2.05 11.08 -3.18
C GLY A 209 -1.60 12.14 -4.15
N LEU A 210 -2.32 12.21 -5.27
CA LEU A 210 -2.15 13.25 -6.28
C LEU A 210 -3.26 14.29 -6.11
N HIS A 211 -2.91 15.46 -5.58
CA HIS A 211 -3.88 16.49 -5.22
C HIS A 211 -3.85 17.67 -6.18
N ARG A 212 -5.02 18.25 -6.47
CA ARG A 212 -5.11 19.44 -7.32
C ARG A 212 -4.88 20.68 -6.46
N LEU A 213 -3.84 21.41 -6.78
CA LEU A 213 -3.50 22.70 -6.19
C LEU A 213 -3.83 23.81 -7.19
N GLN A 214 -4.47 24.88 -6.72
CA GLN A 214 -4.82 26.03 -7.56
C GLN A 214 -4.42 27.33 -6.85
N ALA A 215 -4.03 28.34 -7.61
CA ALA A 215 -3.99 29.72 -7.13
C ALA A 215 -4.91 30.55 -8.03
N ILE A 216 -5.73 31.38 -7.40
CA ILE A 216 -6.80 32.14 -8.03
C ILE A 216 -6.63 33.60 -7.62
N ILE A 217 -6.66 34.50 -8.60
CA ILE A 217 -6.69 35.95 -8.41
C ILE A 217 -7.64 36.53 -9.47
N ASP A 218 -8.67 37.27 -9.04
CA ASP A 218 -9.72 37.80 -9.91
C ASP A 218 -10.29 36.76 -10.89
N ALA A 219 -9.99 36.88 -12.19
CA ALA A 219 -10.42 35.95 -13.24
C ALA A 219 -9.34 34.94 -13.65
N ASP A 220 -8.11 35.08 -13.15
CA ASP A 220 -6.98 34.22 -13.49
C ASP A 220 -6.86 33.06 -12.51
N THR A 221 -6.58 31.87 -13.05
CA THR A 221 -6.41 30.65 -12.28
C THR A 221 -5.27 29.82 -12.85
N ILE A 222 -4.29 29.50 -12.00
CA ILE A 222 -3.28 28.48 -12.29
C ILE A 222 -3.63 27.20 -11.53
N SER A 223 -3.48 26.05 -12.18
CA SER A 223 -3.77 24.74 -11.60
C SER A 223 -2.61 23.78 -11.83
N LYS A 224 -2.28 22.98 -10.83
CA LYS A 224 -1.20 22.00 -10.87
C LYS A 224 -1.55 20.79 -10.01
N TYR A 225 -1.15 19.60 -10.44
CA TYR A 225 -1.22 18.41 -9.61
C TYR A 225 0.07 18.24 -8.81
N VAL A 226 -0.06 17.92 -7.53
CA VAL A 226 1.06 17.74 -6.59
C VAL A 226 0.95 16.35 -5.96
N ALA A 227 2.00 15.55 -6.14
CA ALA A 227 2.13 14.26 -5.48
C ALA A 227 2.62 14.45 -4.05
N VAL A 228 1.84 13.95 -3.10
CA VAL A 228 2.14 13.97 -1.66
C VAL A 228 2.54 12.57 -1.22
N TYR A 229 3.76 12.46 -0.71
CA TYR A 229 4.38 11.20 -0.31
C TYR A 229 4.32 10.99 1.21
N PRO A 230 4.39 9.74 1.69
CA PRO A 230 4.28 9.45 3.12
C PRO A 230 5.31 10.19 3.99
N GLY A 231 4.82 10.92 5.00
CA GLY A 231 5.65 11.66 5.96
C GLY A 231 6.51 12.77 5.34
N LYS A 232 6.15 13.27 4.15
CA LYS A 232 6.93 14.29 3.44
C LYS A 232 6.27 15.66 3.47
N THR A 233 7.11 16.69 3.51
CA THR A 233 6.73 18.06 3.15
C THR A 233 7.05 18.28 1.68
N ILE A 234 6.03 18.63 0.90
CA ILE A 234 6.19 18.90 -0.54
C ILE A 234 6.34 20.39 -0.76
N TYR A 235 7.31 20.77 -1.59
CA TYR A 235 7.51 22.15 -2.01
C TYR A 235 7.12 22.29 -3.47
N THR A 236 6.34 23.32 -3.80
CA THR A 236 5.95 23.63 -5.18
C THR A 236 5.89 25.12 -5.44
N GLU A 237 6.09 25.49 -6.70
CA GLU A 237 5.84 26.83 -7.21
C GLU A 237 4.54 26.84 -8.03
N LEU A 238 3.74 27.89 -7.84
CA LEU A 238 2.61 28.25 -8.67
C LEU A 238 2.93 29.57 -9.36
N ARG A 239 2.99 29.55 -10.69
CA ARG A 239 3.36 30.72 -11.47
C ARG A 239 2.22 31.10 -12.40
N PHE A 240 1.71 32.32 -12.26
CA PHE A 240 0.75 32.86 -13.20
C PHE A 240 1.44 33.19 -14.54
N ALA A 241 0.68 33.05 -15.63
CA ALA A 241 1.19 33.34 -16.98
C ALA A 241 1.22 34.84 -17.28
N GLY A 242 0.37 35.62 -16.60
CA GLY A 242 0.31 37.08 -16.71
C GLY A 242 1.19 37.78 -15.68
N ASP A 243 1.46 39.05 -15.97
CA ASP A 243 1.95 40.04 -15.02
C ASP A 243 0.73 40.62 -14.29
N LEU A 244 0.56 40.28 -13.01
CA LEU A 244 -0.72 40.45 -12.28
C LEU A 244 -0.61 41.39 -11.07
N TRP A 245 0.58 41.87 -10.72
CA TRP A 245 0.79 42.81 -9.62
C TRP A 245 2.01 43.71 -9.86
#